data_AF-A0A6M0C5D9-F1
#
_entry.id   AF-A0A6M0C5D9-F1
#
_cell.length_a   1.000
_cell.length_b   1.000
_cell.length_c   1.000
_cell.angle_alpha   90.00
_cell.angle_beta   90.00
_cell.angle_gamma   90.00
#
_symmetry.space_group_name_H-M   'P 1'
#
loop_
_entity.id
_entity.type
_entity.pdbx_description
1 polymer ?
#
loop_
_entity_poly.entity_id
_entity_poly.type
_entity_poly.pdbx_seq_one_letter_code
_entity_poly.pdbx_strand_id
1 'polypeptide(L)'
;MTVSTLPVLKEGDSGDAVRFLEQLLSSIYWFGLQQGRPSLITSNVRFDANYDSQCQQIVTEFQENYNATFPFPSPDITVDGVVGPETWKALGDAIFKYTY
;
A
#
# COMPACT_ATOMS: atom_id res chain seq x y z
N MET A 1 23.72 -13.78 -5.32
CA MET A 1 22.72 -12.94 -5.99
C MET A 1 22.08 -12.08 -4.92
N THR A 2 22.29 -10.76 -4.94
CA THR A 2 21.54 -9.85 -4.07
C THR A 2 20.14 -9.74 -4.65
N VAL A 3 19.15 -10.34 -4.00
CA VAL A 3 17.75 -10.08 -4.36
C VAL A 3 17.53 -8.59 -4.07
N SER A 4 17.28 -7.77 -5.10
CA SER A 4 16.90 -6.37 -4.89
C SER A 4 15.57 -6.37 -4.14
N THR A 5 15.62 -6.08 -2.85
CA THR A 5 14.45 -5.85 -2.02
C THR A 5 14.05 -4.39 -2.13
N LEU A 6 12.75 -4.11 -2.26
CA LEU A 6 12.23 -2.76 -2.16
C LEU A 6 12.63 -2.16 -0.79
N PRO A 7 12.96 -0.86 -0.72
CA PRO A 7 13.40 -0.23 0.52
C PRO A 7 12.26 -0.19 1.54
N VAL A 8 12.63 -0.11 2.82
CA VAL A 8 11.67 0.24 3.87
C VAL A 8 11.36 1.73 3.75
N LEU A 9 10.08 2.10 3.68
CA LEU A 9 9.65 3.50 3.63
C LEU A 9 8.88 3.88 4.89
N LYS A 10 9.08 5.11 5.35
CA LYS A 10 8.40 5.71 6.50
C LYS A 10 8.33 7.23 6.37
N GLU A 11 7.63 7.87 7.30
CA GLU A 11 7.49 9.33 7.34
C GLU A 11 8.85 10.05 7.24
N GLY A 12 8.93 11.03 6.34
CA GLY A 12 10.13 11.81 6.04
C GLY A 12 10.97 11.27 4.87
N ASP A 13 10.70 10.07 4.38
CA ASP A 13 11.35 9.56 3.17
C ASP A 13 10.82 10.25 1.91
N SER A 14 11.63 10.29 0.85
CA SER A 14 11.25 10.88 -0.44
C SER A 14 12.01 10.22 -1.61
N GLY A 15 11.52 10.44 -2.83
CA GLY A 15 12.16 9.99 -4.07
C GLY A 15 11.44 8.85 -4.77
N ASP A 16 12.15 8.15 -5.67
CA ASP A 16 11.50 7.26 -6.63
C ASP A 16 10.77 6.06 -5.99
N ALA A 17 11.26 5.57 -4.85
CA ALA A 17 10.58 4.50 -4.12
C ALA A 17 9.25 4.96 -3.49
N VAL A 18 9.21 6.20 -2.97
CA VAL A 18 7.98 6.80 -2.45
C VAL A 18 7.01 7.09 -3.60
N ARG A 19 7.50 7.62 -4.72
CA ARG A 19 6.67 7.81 -5.93
C ARG A 19 6.06 6.48 -6.40
N PHE A 20 6.83 5.40 -6.34
CA PHE A 20 6.33 4.08 -6.70
C PHE A 20 5.24 3.61 -5.72
N LEU A 21 5.44 3.77 -4.40
CA LEU A 21 4.39 3.52 -3.40
C LEU A 21 3.12 4.31 -3.70
N GLU A 22 3.23 5.63 -3.91
CA GLU A 22 2.10 6.51 -4.19
C GLU A 22 1.34 6.08 -5.45
N GLN A 23 2.04 5.59 -6.47
CA GLN A 23 1.44 5.05 -7.68
C GLN A 23 0.57 3.81 -7.39
N LEU A 24 1.06 2.89 -6.55
CA LEU A 24 0.32 1.69 -6.15
C LEU A 24 -0.91 2.06 -5.31
N LEU A 25 -0.75 2.94 -4.33
CA LEU A 25 -1.85 3.43 -3.49
C LEU A 25 -2.92 4.13 -4.34
N SER A 26 -2.52 5.03 -5.24
CA SER A 26 -3.46 5.69 -6.16
C SER A 26 -4.23 4.67 -7.02
N SER A 27 -3.57 3.64 -7.53
CA SER A 27 -4.23 2.57 -8.29
C SER A 27 -5.26 1.81 -7.44
N ILE A 28 -4.88 1.44 -6.22
CA ILE A 28 -5.76 0.75 -5.25
C ILE A 28 -6.98 1.60 -4.91
N TYR A 29 -6.82 2.91 -4.72
CA TYR A 29 -7.93 3.84 -4.51
C TYR A 29 -8.95 3.76 -5.65
N TRP A 30 -8.51 3.91 -6.90
CA TRP A 30 -9.42 3.87 -8.05
C TRP A 30 -10.09 2.51 -8.25
N PHE A 31 -9.39 1.41 -7.98
CA PHE A 31 -9.97 0.06 -8.06
C PHE A 31 -11.02 -0.19 -6.98
N GLY A 32 -10.85 0.37 -5.79
CA GLY A 32 -11.80 0.26 -4.68
C GLY A 32 -13.13 0.99 -4.92
N LEU A 33 -13.19 1.94 -5.87
CA LEU A 33 -14.43 2.65 -6.21
C LEU A 33 -15.40 1.80 -7.05
N GLN A 34 -14.99 0.64 -7.55
CA GLN A 34 -15.84 -0.22 -8.37
C GLN A 34 -16.84 -0.98 -7.48
N GLN A 35 -18.09 -1.08 -7.93
CA GLN A 35 -19.15 -1.77 -7.17
C GLN A 35 -18.78 -3.24 -6.91
N GLY A 36 -19.03 -3.69 -5.67
CA GLY A 36 -18.78 -5.06 -5.25
C GLY A 36 -17.31 -5.35 -4.89
N ARG A 37 -16.44 -4.34 -4.89
CA ARG A 37 -15.05 -4.48 -4.44
C ARG A 37 -14.84 -3.88 -3.06
N PRO A 38 -14.00 -4.50 -2.20
CA PRO A 38 -13.62 -3.89 -0.95
C PRO A 38 -12.82 -2.61 -1.22
N SER A 39 -12.99 -1.60 -0.35
CA SER A 39 -12.14 -0.41 -0.34
C SER A 39 -11.03 -0.63 0.67
N LEU A 40 -9.77 -0.59 0.24
CA LEU A 40 -8.63 -0.77 1.15
C LEU A 40 -8.11 0.56 1.70
N ILE A 41 -8.36 1.65 0.99
CA ILE A 41 -8.07 3.03 1.41
C ILE A 41 -9.23 3.92 0.97
N THR A 42 -9.53 4.97 1.73
CA THR A 42 -10.68 5.85 1.49
C THR A 42 -10.31 7.16 0.81
N SER A 43 -9.03 7.52 0.83
CA SER A 43 -8.50 8.75 0.25
C SER A 43 -7.44 8.44 -0.80
N ASN A 44 -7.40 9.25 -1.86
CA ASN A 44 -6.31 9.18 -2.82
C ASN A 44 -5.06 9.86 -2.23
N VAL A 45 -3.91 9.22 -2.40
CA VAL A 45 -2.63 9.75 -1.95
C VAL A 45 -2.19 10.90 -2.84
N ARG A 46 -1.47 11.87 -2.27
CA ARG A 46 -0.80 12.90 -3.05
C ARG A 46 0.35 12.27 -3.84
N PHE A 47 0.46 12.61 -5.12
CA PHE A 47 1.53 12.10 -5.98
C PHE A 47 2.66 13.13 -6.10
N ASP A 48 3.48 13.25 -5.07
CA ASP A 48 4.56 14.24 -5.00
C ASP A 48 5.92 13.66 -4.55
N ALA A 49 6.01 12.34 -4.41
CA ALA A 49 7.19 11.59 -3.99
C ALA A 49 7.69 11.94 -2.58
N ASN A 50 6.78 12.37 -1.69
CA ASN A 50 7.09 12.65 -0.29
C ASN A 50 6.23 11.76 0.62
N TYR A 51 6.88 11.02 1.50
CA TYR A 51 6.19 10.22 2.50
C TYR A 51 5.81 11.14 3.67
N ASP A 52 4.76 11.93 3.45
CA ASP A 52 4.20 12.82 4.46
C ASP A 52 3.21 12.10 5.38
N SER A 53 2.61 12.85 6.31
CA SER A 53 1.64 12.32 7.27
C SER A 53 0.36 11.81 6.60
N GLN A 54 -0.03 12.36 5.44
CA GLN A 54 -1.16 11.85 4.67
C GLN A 54 -0.81 10.47 4.08
N CYS A 55 0.36 10.33 3.47
CA CYS A 55 0.85 9.06 2.92
C CYS A 55 0.93 7.99 4.01
N GLN A 56 1.47 8.33 5.19
CA GLN A 56 1.52 7.42 6.34
C GLN A 56 0.13 6.96 6.78
N GLN A 57 -0.83 7.88 6.91
CA GLN A 57 -2.20 7.53 7.30
C GLN A 57 -2.85 6.57 6.30
N ILE A 58 -2.65 6.80 5.00
CA ILE A 58 -3.16 5.93 3.93
C ILE A 58 -2.50 4.55 3.97
N VAL A 59 -1.19 4.47 4.25
CA VAL A 59 -0.50 3.19 4.42
C VAL A 59 -1.04 2.43 5.63
N THR A 60 -1.25 3.11 6.76
CA THR A 60 -1.84 2.48 7.96
C THR A 60 -3.24 1.94 7.66
N GLU A 61 -4.10 2.74 7.01
CA GLU A 61 -5.43 2.32 6.60
C GLU A 61 -5.38 1.10 5.66
N PHE A 62 -4.46 1.10 4.69
CA PHE A 62 -4.23 -0.04 3.81
C PHE A 62 -3.86 -1.30 4.59
N GLN A 63 -2.93 -1.21 5.55
CA GLN A 63 -2.49 -2.35 6.37
C GLN A 63 -3.65 -2.95 7.17
N GLU A 64 -4.45 -2.10 7.83
CA GLU A 64 -5.63 -2.51 8.60
C GLU A 64 -6.66 -3.22 7.70
N ASN A 65 -7.06 -2.55 6.61
CA ASN A 65 -8.11 -3.04 5.75
C ASN A 65 -7.69 -4.27 4.95
N TYR A 66 -6.41 -4.37 4.56
CA TYR A 66 -5.90 -5.55 3.87
C TYR A 66 -5.99 -6.79 4.78
N ASN A 67 -5.55 -6.69 6.03
CA ASN A 67 -5.63 -7.78 7.00
C ASN A 67 -7.08 -8.20 7.26
N ALA A 68 -8.01 -7.23 7.35
CA ALA A 68 -9.43 -7.52 7.57
C ALA A 68 -10.13 -8.14 6.34
N THR A 69 -9.73 -7.71 5.14
CA THR A 69 -10.39 -8.10 3.88
C THR A 69 -9.87 -9.43 3.34
N PHE A 70 -8.56 -9.67 3.47
CA PHE A 70 -7.90 -10.84 2.94
C PHE A 70 -7.28 -11.66 4.08
N PRO A 71 -8.08 -12.38 4.87
CA PRO A 71 -7.54 -13.29 5.88
C PRO A 71 -6.81 -14.48 5.23
N PHE A 72 -6.01 -15.19 6.05
CA PHE A 72 -5.18 -16.36 5.74
C PHE A 72 -5.52 -17.10 4.41
N PRO A 73 -4.53 -17.37 3.53
CA PRO A 73 -3.08 -17.42 3.79
C PRO A 73 -2.30 -16.12 3.48
N SER A 74 -2.99 -14.98 3.34
CA SER A 74 -2.36 -13.67 3.14
C SER A 74 -1.43 -13.28 4.31
N PRO A 75 -0.35 -12.51 4.05
CA PRO A 75 0.59 -12.08 5.08
C PRO A 75 -0.09 -11.24 6.15
N ASP A 76 0.26 -11.47 7.42
CA ASP A 76 -0.18 -10.67 8.56
C ASP A 76 0.71 -9.42 8.62
N ILE A 77 0.22 -8.32 8.05
CA ILE A 77 1.02 -7.09 7.95
C ILE A 77 0.95 -6.35 9.27
N THR A 78 2.09 -5.86 9.77
CA THR A 78 2.09 -4.95 10.92
C THR A 78 1.42 -3.63 10.54
N VAL A 79 0.50 -3.16 11.38
CA VAL A 79 -0.19 -1.87 11.23
C VAL A 79 0.60 -0.79 11.95
N ASP A 80 1.57 -0.18 11.26
CA ASP A 80 2.49 0.82 11.81
C ASP A 80 2.74 2.01 10.89
N GLY A 81 2.12 2.03 9.71
CA GLY A 81 2.36 3.06 8.70
C GLY A 81 3.76 2.99 8.10
N VAL A 82 4.48 1.87 8.22
CA VAL A 82 5.80 1.62 7.63
C VAL A 82 5.66 0.61 6.49
N VAL A 83 6.24 0.92 5.33
CA VAL A 83 6.20 0.04 4.16
C VAL A 83 7.43 -0.87 4.17
N GLY A 84 7.30 -2.00 4.85
CA GLY A 84 8.27 -3.10 4.81
C GLY A 84 7.99 -4.13 3.71
N PRO A 85 8.78 -5.21 3.63
CA PRO A 85 8.62 -6.25 2.61
C PRO A 85 7.22 -6.89 2.56
N GLU A 86 6.55 -7.03 3.70
CA GLU A 86 5.19 -7.59 3.78
C GLU A 86 4.14 -6.62 3.25
N THR A 87 4.25 -5.33 3.58
CA THR A 87 3.40 -4.27 3.02
C THR A 87 3.58 -4.19 1.49
N TRP A 88 4.82 -4.26 0.99
CA TRP A 88 5.09 -4.29 -0.45
C TRP A 88 4.44 -5.48 -1.15
N LYS A 89 4.55 -6.67 -0.55
CA LYS A 89 3.94 -7.89 -1.09
C LYS A 89 2.41 -7.75 -1.12
N ALA A 90 1.82 -7.21 -0.07
CA ALA A 90 0.39 -7.00 0.02
C ALA A 90 -0.13 -5.97 -0.99
N LEU A 91 0.60 -4.88 -1.25
CA LEU A 91 0.25 -3.91 -2.29
C LEU A 91 0.20 -4.57 -3.67
N GLY A 92 1.21 -5.40 -3.99
CA GLY A 92 1.24 -6.16 -5.25
C GLY A 92 0.08 -7.17 -5.36
N ASP A 93 -0.21 -7.88 -4.27
CA ASP A 93 -1.30 -8.85 -4.21
C ASP A 93 -2.69 -8.19 -4.32
N ALA A 94 -2.90 -7.03 -3.68
CA ALA A 94 -4.12 -6.25 -3.81
C ALA A 94 -4.38 -5.82 -5.26
N ILE A 95 -3.35 -5.33 -5.96
CA ILE A 95 -3.46 -4.96 -7.38
C ILE A 95 -3.80 -6.18 -8.24
N PHE A 96 -3.17 -7.33 -7.98
CA PHE A 96 -3.47 -8.56 -8.69
C PHE A 96 -4.94 -8.98 -8.50
N LYS A 97 -5.43 -9.00 -7.25
CA LYS A 97 -6.83 -9.33 -6.91
C LYS A 97 -7.87 -8.37 -7.48
N TYR A 98 -7.48 -7.14 -7.80
CA TYR A 98 -8.36 -6.17 -8.47
C TYR A 98 -8.32 -6.25 -9.99
N THR A 99 -7.31 -6.88 -10.58
CA THR A 99 -7.15 -6.93 -12.03
C THR A 99 -7.52 -8.29 -12.63
N TYR A 100 -7.55 -9.35 -11.83
CA TYR A 100 -7.84 -10.73 -12.22
C TYR A 100 -8.79 -11.41 -11.23
#